data_AF-A0A4Q3SEJ7-F1
#
_entry.id   AF-A0A4Q3SEJ7-F1
#
_cell.length_a   1.000
_cell.length_b   1.000
_cell.length_c   1.000
_cell.angle_alpha   90.00
_cell.angle_beta   90.00
_cell.angle_gamma   90.00
#
_symmetry.space_group_name_H-M   'P 1'
#
loop_
_entity.id
_entity.type
_entity.pdbx_description
1 polymer ?
#
loop_
_entity_poly.entity_id
_entity_poly.type
_entity_poly.pdbx_seq_one_letter_code
_entity_poly.pdbx_strand_id
1 'polypeptide(L)' 'MGKTTPYTEHQLVSLLKERDSKAFEYLYDNYSGALYNIIMQILGDVELANDVLQEVFVNIWRKVESYDSIKGRLFTWM' A
#
# COMPACT_ATOMS: atom_id res chain seq x y z
N MET A 1 -8.72 5.62 19.80
CA MET A 1 -7.27 5.61 20.10
C MET A 1 -6.55 5.96 18.80
N GLY A 2 -5.93 7.14 18.73
CA GLY A 2 -5.22 7.55 17.52
C GLY A 2 -4.03 6.63 17.31
N LYS A 3 -4.00 5.89 16.19
CA LYS A 3 -2.83 5.09 15.83
C LYS A 3 -1.65 6.06 15.70
N THR A 4 -0.72 6.02 16.65
CA THR A 4 0.57 6.68 16.53
C THR A 4 1.21 6.13 15.27
N THR A 5 1.47 6.98 14.28
CA THR A 5 2.09 6.60 13.00
C THR A 5 3.55 6.22 13.32
N PRO A 6 3.94 4.93 13.35
CA PRO A 6 5.31 4.53 13.68
C PRO A 6 6.32 4.97 12.62
N TYR A 7 5.84 5.23 11.39
CA TYR A 7 6.66 5.63 10.26
C TYR A 7 6.09 6.88 9.60
N THR A 8 6.98 7.82 9.29
CA THR A 8 6.71 8.81 8.24
C THR A 8 6.62 8.14 6.87
N GLU A 9 6.00 8.80 5.88
CA GLU A 9 5.92 8.27 4.50
C GLU A 9 7.31 7.95 3.93
N HIS A 10 8.30 8.81 4.20
CA HIS A 10 9.68 8.60 3.77
C HIS A 10 10.34 7.38 4.43
N GLN A 11 10.18 7.23 5.75
CA GLN A 11 10.71 6.07 6.48
C GLN A 11 10.06 4.77 6.01
N LEU A 12 8.73 4.78 5.82
CA LEU A 12 7.99 3.63 5.34
C LEU A 12 8.51 3.18 3.97
N VAL A 13 8.69 4.13 3.04
CA VAL A 13 9.23 3.85 1.71
C VAL A 13 10.65 3.29 1.78
N SER A 14 11.53 3.86 2.62
CA SER A 14 12.90 3.34 2.77
C SER A 14 12.89 1.88 3.22
N LEU A 15 12.11 1.57 4.27
CA LEU A 15 12.00 0.21 4.80
C LEU A 15 11.38 -0.77 3.80
N LEU A 16 10.40 -0.33 3.00
CA LEU A 16 9.82 -1.16 1.95
C LEU A 16 10.83 -1.50 0.85
N LYS A 17 11.68 -0.53 0.44
CA LYS A 17 12.79 -0.78 -0.50
C LYS A 17 13.82 -1.75 0.08
N GLU A 18 14.09 -1.65 1.38
CA GLU A 18 14.95 -2.57 2.13
C GLU A 18 14.33 -3.97 2.38
N ARG A 19 13.11 -4.21 1.88
CA ARG A 19 12.39 -5.49 2.04
C ARG A 19 12.08 -5.83 3.50
N ASP A 20 11.80 -4.82 4.31
CA ASP A 20 11.33 -5.02 5.68
C ASP A 20 9.86 -5.49 5.69
N SER A 21 9.63 -6.67 6.28
CA SER A 21 8.30 -7.28 6.34
C SER A 21 7.33 -6.56 7.27
N LYS A 22 7.82 -5.90 8.34
CA LYS A 22 6.98 -5.14 9.28
C LYS A 22 6.51 -3.83 8.65
N ALA A 23 7.34 -3.21 7.81
CA ALA A 23 6.94 -2.06 7.02
C ALA A 23 5.84 -2.44 6.01
N PHE A 24 5.93 -3.62 5.40
CA PHE A 24 4.89 -4.13 4.51
C PHE A 24 3.58 -4.45 5.24
N GLU A 25 3.65 -5.10 6.40
CA GLU A 25 2.49 -5.35 7.28
C GLU A 25 1.83 -4.02 7.69
N TYR A 26 2.64 -3.03 8.11
CA TYR A 26 2.15 -1.70 8.41
C TYR A 26 1.46 -1.03 7.21
N LEU A 27 2.04 -1.14 6.02
CA LEU A 27 1.42 -0.63 4.79
C LEU A 27 0.06 -1.30 4.57
N TYR A 28 -0.01 -2.62 4.69
CA TYR A 28 -1.26 -3.36 4.53
C TYR A 28 -2.33 -2.90 5.54
N ASP A 29 -2.01 -2.84 6.82
CA ASP A 29 -2.93 -2.48 7.90
C ASP A 29 -3.50 -1.06 7.81
N ASN A 30 -2.80 -0.15 7.12
CA ASN A 30 -3.19 1.25 7.05
C ASN A 30 -3.76 1.66 5.69
N TYR A 31 -3.44 0.94 4.61
CA TYR A 31 -3.86 1.32 3.26
C TYR A 31 -4.83 0.33 2.60
N SER A 32 -4.88 -0.93 3.04
CA SER A 32 -5.73 -1.96 2.43
C SER A 32 -7.20 -1.58 2.40
N GLY A 33 -7.75 -1.03 3.48
CA GLY A 33 -9.16 -0.63 3.53
C GLY A 33 -9.52 0.48 2.53
N ALA A 34 -8.63 1.46 2.34
CA ALA A 34 -8.85 2.54 1.39
C ALA A 34 -8.77 2.03 -0.06
N LEU A 35 -7.76 1.21 -0.37
CA LEU A 35 -7.59 0.60 -1.68
C LEU A 35 -8.74 -0.36 -2.01
N TYR A 36 -9.16 -1.19 -1.05
CA TYR A 36 -10.28 -2.10 -1.21
C TYR A 36 -11.58 -1.35 -1.54
N ASN A 37 -11.85 -0.24 -0.86
CA ASN A 37 -13.04 0.56 -1.14
C ASN A 37 -13.03 1.12 -2.58
N ILE A 38 -11.88 1.57 -3.08
CA ILE A 38 -11.74 2.05 -4.46
C ILE A 38 -11.95 0.90 -5.45
N ILE A 39 -11.31 -0.25 -5.21
CA ILE A 39 -11.43 -1.44 -6.06
C ILE A 39 -12.89 -1.92 -6.10
N MET A 40 -13.55 -2.00 -4.95
CA MET A 40 -14.96 -2.38 -4.84
C MET A 40 -15.89 -1.43 -5.60
N GLN A 41 -15.63 -0.11 -5.58
CA GLN A 41 -16.41 0.87 -6.34
C GLN A 41 -16.28 0.67 -7.85
N ILE A 42 -15.15 0.14 -8.32
CA ILE A 42 -14.88 -0.09 -9.74
C ILE A 42 -15.46 -1.43 -10.19
N LEU A 43 -15.26 -2.49 -9.39
CA LEU A 43 -15.57 -3.87 -9.79
C LEU A 43 -16.98 -4.32 -9.37
N GLY A 44 -17.47 -3.85 -8.22
CA GLY A 44 -18.76 -4.27 -7.67
C GLY A 44 -18.83 -5.73 -7.20
N ASP A 45 -17.71 -6.45 -7.19
CA ASP A 45 -17.62 -7.88 -6.84
C ASP A 45 -16.59 -8.10 -5.72
N VAL A 46 -17.02 -8.80 -4.66
CA VAL A 46 -16.21 -9.01 -3.45
C VAL A 46 -15.04 -9.96 -3.69
N GLU A 47 -15.24 -11.05 -4.43
CA GLU A 47 -14.18 -12.03 -4.68
C GLU A 47 -13.10 -11.40 -5.57
N LEU A 48 -13.53 -10.77 -6.67
CA LEU A 48 -12.60 -10.12 -7.59
C LEU A 48 -11.87 -8.94 -6.92
N ALA A 49 -12.53 -8.17 -6.05
CA ALA A 49 -11.87 -7.09 -5.34
C ALA A 49 -10.80 -7.57 -4.36
N ASN A 50 -11.03 -8.70 -3.68
CA ASN A 50 -10.02 -9.30 -2.81
C ASN A 50 -8.81 -9.80 -3.61
N ASP A 51 -9.03 -10.42 -4.77
CA ASP A 51 -7.95 -10.89 -5.64
C ASP A 51 -7.12 -9.72 -6.19
N VAL A 52 -7.78 -8.67 -6.66
CA VAL A 52 -7.10 -7.46 -7.15
C VAL A 52 -6.35 -6.76 -6.02
N LEU A 53 -6.92 -6.67 -4.82
CA LEU A 53 -6.23 -6.08 -3.66
C LEU A 53 -4.93 -6.85 -3.35
N GLN A 54 -4.99 -8.19 -3.33
CA GLN A 54 -3.79 -9.00 -3.13
C GLN A 54 -2.75 -8.75 -4.22
N GLU A 55 -3.16 -8.67 -5.49
CA GLU A 55 -2.26 -8.38 -6.60
C GLU A 55 -1.63 -6.98 -6.48
N VAL A 56 -2.39 -5.97 -6.04
CA VAL A 56 -1.88 -4.62 -5.77
C VAL A 56 -0.76 -4.66 -4.75
N PHE A 57 -0.93 -5.35 -3.62
CA PHE A 57 0.12 -5.46 -2.61
C PHE A 57 1.35 -6.25 -3.08
N VAL A 58 1.15 -7.31 -3.88
CA VAL A 58 2.26 -8.02 -4.55
C VAL A 58 3.00 -7.09 -5.50
N ASN A 59 2.28 -6.26 -6.25
CA ASN A 59 2.85 -5.30 -7.19
C ASN A 59 3.61 -4.19 -6.47
N ILE A 60 3.08 -3.66 -5.36
CA ILE A 60 3.77 -2.69 -4.51
C ILE A 60 5.09 -3.28 -4.03
N TRP A 61 5.07 -4.49 -3.45
CA TRP A 61 6.29 -5.15 -2.99
C TRP A 61 7.31 -5.25 -4.14
N ARG A 62 6.90 -5.75 -5.31
CA ARG A 62 7.81 -5.92 -6.45
C ARG A 62 8.37 -4.60 -6.99
N LYS A 63 7.57 -3.52 -6.99
CA LYS A 63 7.86 -2.28 -7.71
C LYS A 63 8.24 -1.09 -6.84
N VAL A 64 8.23 -1.21 -5.51
CA VAL A 64 8.49 -0.08 -4.59
C VAL A 64 9.81 0.64 -4.85
N GLU A 65 10.83 -0.06 -5.40
CA GLU A 65 12.09 0.57 -5.86
C GLU A 65 11.87 1.73 -6.85
N SER A 66 10.86 1.60 -7.72
CA SER A 66 10.52 2.60 -8.74
C SER A 66 9.75 3.81 -8.19
N TYR A 67 9.31 3.76 -6.92
CA TYR A 67 8.64 4.90 -6.31
C TYR A 67 9.62 6.07 -6.14
N ASP A 68 9.14 7.23 -6.56
CA ASP A 68 9.81 8.52 -6.51
C ASP A 68 8.86 9.56 -5.90
N SER A 69 9.17 10.01 -4.69
CA SER A 69 8.38 10.99 -3.94
C SER A 69 8.29 12.36 -4.62
N ILE A 70 9.16 12.66 -5.59
CA ILE A 70 9.09 13.92 -6.36
C ILE A 70 7.95 13.85 -7.37
N LYS A 71 7.61 12.65 -7.88
CA LYS A 71 6.56 12.45 -8.89
C LYS A 71 5.16 12.36 -8.30
N GLY A 72 5.03 12.07 -7.02
CA GLY A 72 3.73 11.98 -6.36
C GLY A 72 3.82 11.38 -4.96
N ARG A 73 2.68 11.44 -4.24
CA ARG A 73 2.52 10.81 -2.91
C ARG A 73 2.46 9.30 -3.05
N LEU A 74 2.90 8.58 -2.00
CA LEU A 74 2.86 7.12 -1.98
C LEU A 74 1.47 6.56 -2.30
N PHE A 75 0.42 7.12 -1.70
CA PHE A 75 -0.96 6.67 -1.94
C PHE A 75 -1.45 6.83 -3.37
N THR A 76 -0.94 7.83 -4.10
CA THR A 76 -1.30 8.05 -5.51
C THR A 76 -0.53 7.13 -6.45
N TRP A 77 0.65 6.67 -6.03
CA TRP A 77 1.46 5.72 -6.79
C TRP A 77 0.96 4.28 -6.66
N MET A 78 0.35 3.93 -5.52
CA MET A 78 -0.33 2.66 -5.27
C MET A 78 -1.63 2.56 -6.06
#